data_AF-A0AAJ6YTG3-F1
#
_entry.id   AF-A0AAJ6YTG3-F1
#
_cell.length_a   1.000
_cell.length_b   1.000
_cell.length_c   1.000
_cell.angle_alpha   90.00
_cell.angle_beta   90.00
_cell.angle_gamma   90.00
#
_symmetry.space_group_name_H-M   'P 1'
#
loop_
_entity.id
_entity.type
_entity.pdbx_description
1 polymer ?
#
loop_
_entity_poly.entity_id
_entity_poly.type
_entity_poly.pdbx_seq_one_letter_code
_entity_poly.pdbx_strand_id
1 'polypeptide(L)'
;MKISLVWSIYIVSFITCEALPDIIRIGGLFHSIDNKQEIAFRYAVEKINGNRNILPKSRLSAQIEEITPQDSFHASKRVCHLLKTGIAAIFGPQNAHTASHVQSICDTMEIPHLETRWDFRLKREGCLVNLYPHPSTLSKAYVHLVKSLGWKSFTIIYETNEGLVRLQELLKAHGPTDYPITIKQLGEDSKIGHGYRPLLKQIKNSAESHIVLDCSTDKIYSVLKQAQEIGMMTDYHSYFITSLDLHAIDLSEFKHGGTNITAFRIVNPEKTQIVVRDWIIGEERYSRKLEIEQNEDNHTFIKTETALMYDAVHLFARALHVLDASQQIEIKPLSCDLTDTWDHGYSLINYMKN
;
A
#
# COMPACT_ATOMS: atom_id res chain seq x y z
N MET A 1 -76.17 26.19 27.09
CA MET A 1 -75.42 25.20 26.30
C MET A 1 -74.00 25.73 26.15
N LYS A 2 -73.03 25.23 26.93
CA LYS A 2 -71.62 25.67 26.86
C LYS A 2 -70.89 24.74 25.89
N ILE A 3 -70.41 25.28 24.76
CA ILE A 3 -69.61 24.55 23.78
C ILE A 3 -68.15 24.77 24.18
N SER A 4 -67.47 23.69 24.58
CA SER A 4 -66.03 23.68 24.83
C SER A 4 -65.34 23.19 23.57
N LEU A 5 -64.54 24.06 22.93
CA LEU A 5 -63.69 23.72 21.79
C LEU A 5 -62.32 23.27 22.32
N VAL A 6 -62.05 21.97 22.24
CA VAL A 6 -60.73 21.39 22.51
C VAL A 6 -59.92 21.42 21.21
N TRP A 7 -58.86 22.21 21.18
CA TRP A 7 -57.89 22.21 20.08
C TRP A 7 -56.81 21.17 20.36
N SER A 8 -56.84 20.06 19.62
CA SER A 8 -55.75 19.08 19.62
C SER A 8 -54.60 19.59 18.74
N ILE A 9 -53.50 19.98 19.37
CA ILE A 9 -52.24 20.28 18.69
C ILE A 9 -51.56 18.95 18.37
N TYR A 10 -51.59 18.54 17.10
CA TYR A 10 -50.75 17.46 16.61
C TYR A 10 -49.33 17.97 16.42
N ILE A 11 -48.43 17.63 17.34
CA ILE A 11 -47.00 17.82 17.16
C ILE A 11 -46.54 16.77 16.13
N VAL A 12 -46.36 17.20 14.90
CA VAL A 12 -45.68 16.40 13.86
C VAL A 12 -44.20 16.40 14.23
N SER A 13 -43.73 15.31 14.84
CA SER A 13 -42.30 15.03 14.97
C SER A 13 -41.77 14.81 13.56
N PHE A 14 -41.05 15.80 13.02
CA PHE A 14 -40.22 15.62 11.85
C PHE A 14 -39.10 14.66 12.26
N ILE A 15 -39.21 13.41 11.83
CA ILE A 15 -38.06 12.50 11.82
C ILE A 15 -37.08 13.11 10.81
N THR A 16 -36.08 13.82 11.30
CA THR A 16 -34.93 14.22 10.49
C THR A 16 -34.24 12.93 10.07
N CYS A 17 -34.43 12.54 8.82
CA CYS A 17 -33.62 11.51 8.19
C CYS A 17 -32.22 12.09 8.05
N GLU A 18 -31.37 11.96 9.06
CA GLU A 18 -29.99 12.43 8.97
C GLU A 18 -29.24 11.50 8.01
N ALA A 19 -28.98 12.04 6.82
CA ALA A 19 -28.06 11.49 5.85
C ALA A 19 -26.62 11.73 6.30
N LEU A 20 -25.64 11.08 5.64
CA LEU A 20 -24.23 11.44 5.78
C LEU A 20 -24.01 12.96 5.84
N PRO A 21 -23.04 13.44 6.64
CA PRO A 21 -22.73 14.87 6.70
C PRO A 21 -22.26 15.39 5.34
N ASP A 22 -22.49 16.69 5.08
CA ASP A 22 -22.06 17.35 3.84
C ASP A 22 -20.54 17.20 3.61
N ILE A 23 -19.76 17.14 4.69
CA ILE A 23 -18.31 16.99 4.66
C ILE A 23 -17.90 15.80 5.53
N ILE A 24 -17.25 14.82 4.92
CA ILE A 24 -16.69 13.64 5.59
C ILE A 24 -15.17 13.81 5.63
N ARG A 25 -14.61 13.93 6.84
CA ARG A 25 -13.17 14.07 7.01
C ARG A 25 -12.50 12.70 7.01
N ILE A 26 -11.40 12.56 6.29
CA ILE A 26 -10.55 11.36 6.34
C ILE A 26 -9.10 11.77 6.61
N GLY A 27 -8.43 11.05 7.49
CA GLY A 27 -7.06 11.32 7.90
C GLY A 27 -6.03 10.61 7.02
N GLY A 28 -4.98 11.31 6.61
CA GLY A 28 -3.83 10.71 5.92
C GLY A 28 -2.54 11.00 6.69
N LEU A 29 -1.77 9.95 6.99
CA LEU A 29 -0.50 10.02 7.71
C LEU A 29 0.66 9.74 6.76
N PHE A 30 1.46 10.76 6.46
CA PHE A 30 2.54 10.68 5.46
C PHE A 30 3.88 11.15 6.03
N HIS A 31 4.97 10.69 5.42
CA HIS A 31 6.32 11.16 5.75
C HIS A 31 6.75 12.23 4.74
N SER A 32 7.48 13.27 5.17
CA SER A 32 7.95 14.35 4.29
C SER A 32 8.79 13.89 3.10
N ILE A 33 9.49 12.76 3.24
CA ILE A 33 10.45 12.27 2.24
C ILE A 33 9.72 11.65 1.03
N ASP A 34 8.49 11.14 1.22
CA ASP A 34 7.70 10.51 0.15
C ASP A 34 6.35 11.22 -0.02
N ASN A 35 6.37 12.30 -0.80
CA ASN A 35 5.17 13.08 -1.10
C ASN A 35 4.22 12.35 -2.08
N LYS A 36 4.69 11.35 -2.83
CA LYS A 36 3.91 10.72 -3.92
C LYS A 36 2.64 10.07 -3.39
N GLN A 37 2.69 9.51 -2.18
CA GLN A 37 1.52 8.92 -1.52
C GLN A 37 0.51 9.95 -1.05
N GLU A 38 0.98 11.07 -0.48
CA GLU A 38 0.12 12.18 -0.09
C GLU A 38 -0.61 12.75 -1.32
N ILE A 39 0.12 12.93 -2.42
CA ILE A 39 -0.44 13.38 -3.69
C ILE A 39 -1.50 12.40 -4.21
N ALA A 40 -1.20 11.10 -4.20
CA ALA A 40 -2.16 10.07 -4.61
C ALA A 40 -3.44 10.11 -3.75
N PHE A 41 -3.29 10.31 -2.44
CA PHE A 41 -4.41 10.42 -1.50
C PHE A 41 -5.27 11.67 -1.76
N ARG A 42 -4.65 12.87 -1.85
CA ARG A 42 -5.36 14.12 -2.19
C ARG A 42 -6.11 14.00 -3.50
N TYR A 43 -5.44 13.46 -4.51
CA TYR A 43 -6.03 13.36 -5.83
C TYR A 43 -7.18 12.34 -5.90
N ALA A 44 -7.06 11.22 -5.19
CA ALA A 44 -8.16 10.27 -5.07
C ALA A 44 -9.40 10.92 -4.43
N VAL A 45 -9.22 11.74 -3.40
CA VAL A 45 -10.29 12.54 -2.79
C VAL A 45 -10.93 13.49 -3.80
N GLU A 46 -10.15 14.22 -4.59
CA GLU A 46 -10.66 15.10 -5.65
C GLU A 46 -11.46 14.33 -6.71
N LYS A 47 -10.97 13.17 -7.14
CA LYS A 47 -11.66 12.31 -8.12
C LYS A 47 -12.98 11.77 -7.59
N ILE A 48 -13.04 11.34 -6.33
CA ILE A 48 -14.30 10.92 -5.70
C ILE A 48 -15.27 12.11 -5.63
N ASN A 49 -14.81 13.27 -5.18
CA ASN A 49 -15.64 14.48 -5.10
C ASN A 49 -16.15 14.99 -6.46
N GLY A 50 -15.46 14.65 -7.55
CA GLY A 50 -15.89 14.95 -8.92
C GLY A 50 -16.87 13.91 -9.51
N ASN A 51 -17.03 12.76 -8.86
CA ASN A 51 -17.86 11.66 -9.35
C ASN A 51 -19.27 11.71 -8.74
N ARG A 52 -20.26 12.05 -9.56
CA ARG A 52 -21.68 12.14 -9.13
C ARG A 52 -22.33 10.80 -8.77
N ASN A 53 -21.69 9.67 -9.10
CA ASN A 53 -22.23 8.34 -8.81
C ASN A 53 -21.78 7.80 -7.43
N ILE A 54 -20.83 8.45 -6.76
CA ILE A 54 -20.30 8.01 -5.46
C ILE A 54 -20.45 9.17 -4.49
N LEU A 55 -21.10 8.94 -3.36
CA LEU A 55 -21.37 9.97 -2.33
C LEU A 55 -21.97 11.27 -2.93
N PRO A 56 -23.10 11.21 -3.68
CA PRO A 56 -23.63 12.37 -4.41
C PRO A 56 -24.02 13.57 -3.52
N LYS A 57 -24.24 13.34 -2.22
CA LYS A 57 -24.70 14.34 -1.25
C LYS A 57 -23.60 14.81 -0.29
N SER A 58 -22.43 14.19 -0.32
CA SER A 58 -21.36 14.44 0.64
C SER A 58 -20.03 14.59 -0.08
N ARG A 59 -19.11 15.34 0.52
CA ARG A 59 -17.76 15.54 -0.02
C ARG A 59 -16.72 15.04 0.95
N LEU A 60 -15.73 14.32 0.45
CA LEU A 60 -14.56 13.93 1.21
C LEU A 60 -13.63 15.14 1.43
N SER A 61 -13.10 15.27 2.64
CA SER A 61 -12.12 16.29 3.01
C SER A 61 -10.87 15.60 3.58
N ALA A 62 -9.75 15.74 2.88
CA ALA A 62 -8.47 15.19 3.30
C ALA A 62 -7.87 16.01 4.46
N GLN A 63 -7.65 15.36 5.61
CA GLN A 63 -6.91 15.89 6.75
C GLN A 63 -5.54 15.24 6.77
N ILE A 64 -4.51 16.01 6.44
CA ILE A 64 -3.15 15.46 6.25
C ILE A 64 -2.29 15.85 7.43
N GLU A 65 -1.66 14.86 8.03
CA GLU A 65 -0.68 15.04 9.09
C GLU A 65 0.65 14.43 8.65
N GLU A 66 1.70 15.23 8.76
CA GLU A 66 3.06 14.78 8.53
C GLU A 66 3.61 14.13 9.80
N ILE A 67 4.23 12.97 9.64
CA ILE A 67 4.88 12.25 10.73
C ILE A 67 6.33 11.90 10.38
N THR A 68 7.17 11.81 11.40
CA THR A 68 8.55 11.37 11.25
C THR A 68 8.60 9.83 11.26
N PRO A 69 9.37 9.19 10.36
CA PRO A 69 9.57 7.75 10.43
C PRO A 69 10.10 7.31 11.80
N GLN A 70 9.61 6.18 12.31
CA GLN A 70 10.01 5.59 13.60
C GLN A 70 9.66 6.42 14.86
N ASP A 71 8.99 7.56 14.74
CA ASP A 71 8.48 8.33 15.88
C ASP A 71 7.03 7.94 16.19
N SER A 72 6.86 6.84 16.92
CA SER A 72 5.54 6.33 17.29
C SER A 72 4.76 7.30 18.17
N PHE A 73 5.42 8.03 19.07
CA PHE A 73 4.79 8.98 20.00
C PHE A 73 4.25 10.22 19.28
N HIS A 74 5.03 10.78 18.34
CA HIS A 74 4.56 11.86 17.48
C HIS A 74 3.35 11.41 16.65
N ALA A 75 3.40 10.21 16.09
CA ALA A 75 2.27 9.65 15.36
C ALA A 75 1.02 9.47 16.22
N SER A 76 1.14 9.01 17.47
CA SER A 76 -0.01 8.92 18.39
C SER A 76 -0.66 10.29 18.57
N LYS A 77 0.14 11.34 18.78
CA LYS A 77 -0.38 12.71 18.95
C LYS A 77 -1.10 13.19 17.70
N ARG A 78 -0.57 12.90 16.51
CA ARG A 78 -1.22 13.27 15.23
C ARG A 78 -2.52 12.52 15.02
N VAL A 79 -2.57 11.21 15.31
CA VAL A 79 -3.81 10.42 15.29
C VAL A 79 -4.84 11.02 16.25
N CYS A 80 -4.47 11.28 17.50
CA CYS A 80 -5.39 11.86 18.47
C CYS A 80 -5.87 13.26 18.08
N HIS A 81 -5.04 14.05 17.38
CA HIS A 81 -5.48 15.31 16.80
C HIS A 81 -6.55 15.08 15.72
N LEU A 82 -6.31 14.16 14.77
CA LEU A 82 -7.26 13.82 13.73
C LEU A 82 -8.59 13.31 14.30
N LEU A 83 -8.56 12.45 15.32
CA LEU A 83 -9.76 11.96 16.00
C LEU A 83 -10.61 13.10 16.59
N LYS A 84 -9.98 14.11 17.19
CA LYS A 84 -10.66 15.30 17.72
C LYS A 84 -11.34 16.14 16.64
N THR A 85 -10.98 15.97 15.37
CA THR A 85 -11.65 16.66 14.24
C THR A 85 -12.87 15.90 13.70
N GLY A 86 -13.10 14.65 14.14
CA GLY A 86 -14.18 13.79 13.66
C GLY A 86 -13.89 13.22 12.27
N ILE A 87 -12.87 12.37 12.18
CA ILE A 87 -12.53 11.62 10.96
C ILE A 87 -13.32 10.31 10.87
N ALA A 88 -13.54 9.82 9.65
CA ALA A 88 -14.20 8.55 9.37
C ALA A 88 -13.23 7.38 9.12
N ALA A 89 -11.97 7.67 8.81
CA ALA A 89 -10.92 6.67 8.59
C ALA A 89 -9.53 7.31 8.63
N ILE A 90 -8.51 6.48 8.84
CA ILE A 90 -7.08 6.83 8.78
C ILE A 90 -6.40 6.02 7.68
N PHE A 91 -5.57 6.68 6.87
CA PHE A 91 -4.81 6.09 5.78
C PHE A 91 -3.30 6.22 6.06
N GLY A 92 -2.58 5.10 5.91
CA GLY A 92 -1.16 5.03 6.26
C GLY A 92 -0.92 5.05 7.78
N PRO A 93 0.34 5.05 8.23
CA PRO A 93 1.56 5.37 7.49
C PRO A 93 2.29 4.16 6.90
N GLN A 94 3.39 4.42 6.19
CA GLN A 94 4.19 3.39 5.52
C GLN A 94 5.23 2.68 6.40
N ASN A 95 5.60 3.27 7.53
CA ASN A 95 6.60 2.67 8.41
C ASN A 95 5.92 1.64 9.33
N ALA A 96 6.44 0.40 9.36
CA ALA A 96 5.84 -0.70 10.13
C ALA A 96 5.67 -0.38 11.63
N HIS A 97 6.69 0.23 12.25
CA HIS A 97 6.66 0.52 13.68
C HIS A 97 5.60 1.56 14.00
N THR A 98 5.57 2.64 13.23
CA THR A 98 4.59 3.71 13.42
C THR A 98 3.17 3.22 13.11
N ALA A 99 2.99 2.46 12.02
CA ALA A 99 1.70 1.89 11.63
C ALA A 99 1.11 0.97 12.71
N SER A 100 1.94 0.13 13.34
CA SER A 100 1.49 -0.73 14.44
C SER A 100 0.92 0.05 15.63
N HIS A 101 1.43 1.25 15.90
CA HIS A 101 0.95 2.09 16.97
C HIS A 101 -0.35 2.82 16.59
N VAL A 102 -0.42 3.33 15.35
CA VAL A 102 -1.64 3.93 14.77
C VAL A 102 -2.78 2.92 14.81
N GLN A 103 -2.50 1.68 14.39
CA GLN A 103 -3.47 0.59 14.39
C GLN A 103 -4.00 0.26 15.78
N SER A 104 -3.15 0.26 16.82
CA SER A 104 -3.60 0.03 18.19
C SER A 104 -4.59 1.09 18.66
N ILE A 105 -4.40 2.35 18.25
CA ILE A 105 -5.34 3.44 18.56
C ILE A 105 -6.63 3.24 17.76
N CYS A 106 -6.53 2.89 16.48
CA CYS A 106 -7.67 2.64 15.60
C CYS A 106 -8.56 1.49 16.10
N ASP A 107 -7.96 0.38 16.57
CA ASP A 107 -8.70 -0.72 17.19
C ASP A 107 -9.40 -0.29 18.49
N THR A 108 -8.77 0.56 19.29
CA THR A 108 -9.34 1.05 20.57
C THR A 108 -10.51 2.00 20.33
N MET A 109 -10.41 2.87 19.32
CA MET A 109 -11.41 3.90 19.01
C MET A 109 -12.43 3.43 17.96
N GLU A 110 -12.28 2.19 17.48
CA GLU A 110 -13.09 1.58 16.42
C GLU A 110 -13.10 2.42 15.12
N ILE A 111 -11.95 2.96 14.74
CA ILE A 111 -11.79 3.74 13.50
C ILE A 111 -11.14 2.87 12.42
N PRO A 112 -11.71 2.82 11.20
CA PRO A 112 -11.08 2.10 10.10
C PRO A 112 -9.69 2.63 9.78
N HIS A 113 -8.72 1.72 9.72
CA HIS A 113 -7.34 1.98 9.34
C HIS A 113 -7.05 1.28 8.01
N LEU A 114 -6.64 2.05 7.01
CA LEU A 114 -6.31 1.57 5.69
C LEU A 114 -4.79 1.64 5.47
N GLU A 115 -4.19 0.47 5.23
CA GLU A 115 -2.77 0.34 4.92
C GLU A 115 -2.56 -0.09 3.45
N THR A 116 -1.42 0.31 2.91
CA THR A 116 -1.01 0.01 1.53
C THR A 116 0.42 -0.52 1.44
N ARG A 117 0.97 -0.93 2.59
CA ARG A 117 2.34 -1.37 2.78
C ARG A 117 2.41 -2.88 2.98
N TRP A 118 3.57 -3.45 2.69
CA TRP A 118 3.82 -4.85 3.04
C TRP A 118 3.88 -5.07 4.55
N ASP A 119 3.01 -5.95 5.06
CA ASP A 119 2.99 -6.38 6.47
C ASP A 119 2.99 -7.92 6.57
N PHE A 120 3.90 -8.46 7.38
CA PHE A 120 4.06 -9.88 7.62
C PHE A 120 3.44 -10.34 8.94
N ARG A 121 2.86 -9.43 9.73
CA ARG A 121 2.16 -9.78 10.96
C ARG A 121 0.94 -10.64 10.63
N LEU A 122 0.84 -11.80 11.27
CA LEU A 122 -0.25 -12.77 11.08
C LEU A 122 -1.53 -12.42 11.88
N LYS A 123 -1.49 -11.33 12.66
CA LYS A 123 -2.63 -10.96 13.52
C LYS A 123 -3.66 -10.24 12.67
N ARG A 124 -4.87 -10.79 12.62
CA ARG A 124 -6.03 -10.09 12.08
C ARG A 124 -6.43 -9.00 13.07
N GLU A 125 -6.12 -7.77 12.74
CA GLU A 125 -6.57 -6.60 13.49
C GLU A 125 -8.00 -6.26 13.06
N GLY A 126 -8.82 -5.84 14.03
CA GLY A 126 -10.27 -5.70 13.83
C GLY A 126 -10.57 -4.59 12.83
N CYS A 127 -9.89 -3.46 13.00
CA CYS A 127 -10.10 -2.24 12.24
C CYS A 127 -9.18 -2.04 11.03
N LEU A 128 -8.31 -3.01 10.74
CA LEU A 128 -7.38 -2.93 9.61
C LEU A 128 -7.99 -3.46 8.31
N VAL A 129 -7.80 -2.69 7.24
CA VAL A 129 -7.89 -3.16 5.84
C VAL A 129 -6.57 -2.83 5.15
N ASN A 130 -5.73 -3.84 4.91
CA ASN A 130 -4.50 -3.67 4.14
C ASN A 130 -4.73 -4.11 2.70
N LEU A 131 -4.53 -3.18 1.75
CA LEU A 131 -4.68 -3.45 0.31
C LEU A 131 -3.42 -4.07 -0.31
N TYR A 132 -2.29 -4.06 0.41
CA TYR A 132 -1.08 -4.74 -0.07
C TYR A 132 -1.26 -6.26 -0.04
N PRO A 133 -0.84 -7.00 -1.07
CA PRO A 133 -0.97 -8.45 -1.11
C PRO A 133 -0.33 -9.13 0.11
N HIS A 134 -1.11 -9.98 0.78
CA HIS A 134 -0.63 -10.71 1.95
C HIS A 134 0.61 -11.58 1.62
N PRO A 135 1.66 -11.62 2.46
CA PRO A 135 2.91 -12.31 2.15
C PRO A 135 2.72 -13.78 1.77
N SER A 136 1.81 -14.51 2.42
CA SER A 136 1.55 -15.92 2.08
C SER A 136 0.93 -16.09 0.68
N THR A 137 0.11 -15.14 0.21
CA THR A 137 -0.48 -15.16 -1.13
C THR A 137 0.61 -14.91 -2.18
N LEU A 138 1.47 -13.91 -1.96
CA LEU A 138 2.62 -13.67 -2.83
C LEU A 138 3.56 -14.87 -2.86
N SER A 139 3.90 -15.42 -1.70
CA SER A 139 4.80 -16.57 -1.59
C SER A 139 4.27 -17.81 -2.33
N LYS A 140 2.96 -18.07 -2.29
CA LYS A 140 2.32 -19.12 -3.11
C LYS A 140 2.42 -18.82 -4.59
N ALA A 141 2.19 -17.58 -5.02
CA ALA A 141 2.36 -17.18 -6.41
C ALA A 141 3.81 -17.39 -6.89
N TYR A 142 4.80 -17.15 -6.02
CA TYR A 142 6.21 -17.38 -6.29
C TYR A 142 6.50 -18.87 -6.52
N VAL A 143 5.95 -19.75 -5.67
CA VAL A 143 6.02 -21.21 -5.86
C VAL A 143 5.43 -21.62 -7.20
N HIS A 144 4.24 -21.11 -7.55
CA HIS A 144 3.59 -21.44 -8.80
C HIS A 144 4.41 -21.00 -10.02
N LEU A 145 5.02 -19.81 -9.96
CA LEU A 145 5.89 -19.30 -11.03
C LEU A 145 7.18 -20.12 -11.17
N VAL A 146 7.89 -20.38 -10.08
CA VAL A 146 9.12 -21.19 -10.10
C VAL A 146 8.83 -22.60 -10.66
N LYS A 147 7.69 -23.19 -10.29
CA LYS A 147 7.23 -24.47 -10.85
C LYS A 147 6.88 -24.38 -12.34
N SER A 148 6.20 -23.32 -12.80
CA SER A 148 5.84 -23.17 -14.21
C SER A 148 7.05 -22.89 -15.10
N LEU A 149 8.07 -22.22 -14.56
CA LEU A 149 9.37 -22.05 -15.21
C LEU A 149 10.21 -23.33 -15.22
N GLY A 150 9.77 -24.40 -14.52
CA GLY A 150 10.47 -25.68 -14.47
C GLY A 150 11.78 -25.65 -13.67
N TRP A 151 11.96 -24.66 -12.79
CA TRP A 151 13.16 -24.53 -11.99
C TRP A 151 13.22 -25.62 -10.92
N LYS A 152 14.27 -26.44 -10.97
CA LYS A 152 14.49 -27.54 -10.01
C LYS A 152 15.50 -27.19 -8.92
N SER A 153 16.49 -26.36 -9.26
CA SER A 153 17.53 -25.80 -8.39
C SER A 153 17.60 -24.29 -8.65
N PHE A 154 17.80 -23.51 -7.59
CA PHE A 154 17.98 -22.07 -7.66
C PHE A 154 18.64 -21.53 -6.39
N THR A 155 19.23 -20.34 -6.48
CA THR A 155 19.75 -19.59 -5.33
C THR A 155 18.81 -18.45 -4.97
N ILE A 156 18.43 -18.35 -3.71
CA ILE A 156 17.71 -17.22 -3.14
C ILE A 156 18.71 -16.22 -2.59
N ILE A 157 18.65 -14.98 -3.08
CA ILE A 157 19.35 -13.83 -2.54
C ILE A 157 18.32 -12.95 -1.83
N TYR A 158 18.47 -12.73 -0.53
CA TYR A 158 17.54 -11.92 0.26
C TYR A 158 18.26 -10.78 0.99
N GLU A 159 17.63 -9.61 1.10
CA GLU A 159 18.22 -8.45 1.76
C GLU A 159 18.05 -8.50 3.29
N THR A 160 16.82 -8.61 3.77
CA THR A 160 16.50 -8.54 5.21
C THR A 160 15.88 -9.84 5.70
N ASN A 161 16.00 -10.11 7.00
CA ASN A 161 15.42 -11.32 7.60
C ASN A 161 13.91 -11.38 7.42
N GLU A 162 13.22 -10.23 7.37
CA GLU A 162 11.79 -10.14 7.09
C GLU A 162 11.48 -10.63 5.66
N GLY A 163 12.35 -10.38 4.69
CA GLY A 163 12.22 -10.89 3.31
C GLY A 163 12.09 -12.41 3.23
N LEU A 164 12.72 -13.17 4.15
CA LEU A 164 12.55 -14.61 4.24
C LEU A 164 11.11 -15.04 4.56
N VAL A 165 10.35 -14.21 5.29
CA VAL A 165 8.93 -14.47 5.58
C VAL A 165 8.09 -14.39 4.31
N ARG A 166 8.41 -13.45 3.41
CA ARG A 166 7.78 -13.34 2.08
C ARG A 166 8.12 -14.53 1.19
N LEU A 167 9.27 -15.17 1.41
CA LEU A 167 9.72 -16.36 0.69
C LEU A 167 9.38 -17.68 1.40
N GLN A 168 8.64 -17.64 2.49
CA GLN A 168 8.44 -18.80 3.36
C GLN A 168 7.79 -20.00 2.63
N GLU A 169 6.77 -19.77 1.82
CA GLU A 169 6.12 -20.87 1.09
C GLU A 169 7.02 -21.40 -0.03
N LEU A 170 7.87 -20.56 -0.63
CA LEU A 170 8.89 -20.98 -1.59
C LEU A 170 9.92 -21.90 -0.94
N LEU A 171 10.37 -21.56 0.27
CA LEU A 171 11.29 -22.39 1.06
C LEU A 171 10.65 -23.72 1.48
N LYS A 172 9.38 -23.71 1.89
CA LYS A 172 8.64 -24.92 2.30
C LYS A 172 8.27 -25.83 1.14
N ALA A 173 8.05 -25.27 -0.04
CA ALA A 173 7.62 -26.04 -1.22
C ALA A 173 8.70 -26.98 -1.73
N HIS A 174 9.94 -26.79 -1.29
CA HIS A 174 11.07 -27.64 -1.60
C HIS A 174 11.12 -28.86 -0.68
N GLY A 175 10.91 -30.04 -1.25
CA GLY A 175 10.93 -31.30 -0.53
C GLY A 175 12.36 -31.80 -0.25
N PRO A 176 12.52 -32.76 0.68
CA PRO A 176 13.81 -33.38 0.96
C PRO A 176 14.39 -34.19 -0.22
N THR A 177 13.58 -34.46 -1.24
CA THR A 177 13.95 -35.17 -2.48
C THR A 177 14.30 -34.23 -3.64
N ASP A 178 14.10 -32.93 -3.48
CA ASP A 178 14.35 -31.93 -4.52
C ASP A 178 15.82 -31.43 -4.47
N TYR A 179 16.29 -30.75 -5.52
CA TYR A 179 17.68 -30.27 -5.59
C TYR A 179 17.93 -29.10 -4.63
N PRO A 180 18.96 -29.15 -3.77
CA PRO A 180 19.10 -28.23 -2.65
C PRO A 180 19.04 -26.75 -3.07
N ILE A 181 18.09 -26.00 -2.50
CA ILE A 181 18.04 -24.54 -2.62
C ILE A 181 19.16 -23.93 -1.79
N THR A 182 19.94 -23.05 -2.40
CA THR A 182 20.95 -22.25 -1.69
C THR A 182 20.36 -20.92 -1.27
N ILE A 183 20.57 -20.52 -0.02
CA ILE A 183 20.08 -19.24 0.51
C ILE A 183 21.29 -18.38 0.86
N LYS A 184 21.29 -17.13 0.40
CA LYS A 184 22.36 -16.15 0.61
C LYS A 184 21.80 -14.80 0.99
N GLN A 185 22.36 -14.19 2.03
CA GLN A 185 22.01 -12.82 2.39
C GLN A 185 22.79 -11.83 1.54
N LEU A 186 22.08 -10.83 1.00
CA LEU A 186 22.67 -9.68 0.34
C LEU A 186 23.35 -8.81 1.39
N GLY A 187 24.67 -8.60 1.23
CA GLY A 187 25.40 -7.67 2.09
C GLY A 187 24.99 -6.22 1.88
N GLU A 188 25.54 -5.30 2.67
CA GLU A 188 25.32 -3.87 2.46
C GLU A 188 26.09 -3.33 1.25
N ASP A 189 25.49 -2.36 0.55
CA ASP A 189 26.16 -1.61 -0.51
C ASP A 189 27.20 -0.66 0.10
N SER A 190 28.37 -1.20 0.43
CA SER A 190 29.45 -0.38 0.96
C SER A 190 30.18 0.32 -0.19
N LYS A 191 30.17 1.66 -0.17
CA LYS A 191 31.06 2.51 -1.02
C LYS A 191 32.55 2.23 -0.80
N ILE A 192 32.89 1.49 0.27
CA ILE A 192 34.25 1.23 0.76
C ILE A 192 34.65 -0.25 0.54
N GLY A 193 33.72 -1.13 0.14
CA GLY A 193 33.97 -2.55 -0.08
C GLY A 193 33.72 -3.01 -1.52
N HIS A 194 33.75 -4.33 -1.75
CA HIS A 194 33.47 -4.93 -3.07
C HIS A 194 31.97 -5.01 -3.42
N GLY A 195 31.10 -4.32 -2.68
CA GLY A 195 29.64 -4.34 -2.86
C GLY A 195 29.07 -5.76 -2.81
N TYR A 196 28.23 -6.09 -3.78
CA TYR A 196 27.58 -7.38 -3.95
C TYR A 196 28.46 -8.41 -4.70
N ARG A 197 29.55 -7.96 -5.34
CA ARG A 197 30.41 -8.81 -6.20
C ARG A 197 30.94 -10.08 -5.51
N PRO A 198 31.39 -10.09 -4.24
CA PRO A 198 31.88 -11.31 -3.60
C PRO A 198 30.81 -12.39 -3.51
N LEU A 199 29.59 -11.99 -3.14
CA LEU A 199 28.45 -12.90 -3.07
C LEU A 199 28.10 -13.44 -4.46
N LEU A 200 27.98 -12.55 -5.44
CA LEU A 200 27.65 -12.95 -6.80
C LEU A 200 28.72 -13.88 -7.39
N LYS A 201 30.01 -13.65 -7.12
CA LYS A 201 31.09 -14.58 -7.49
C LYS A 201 30.94 -15.96 -6.84
N GLN A 202 30.52 -16.04 -5.58
CA GLN A 202 30.26 -17.33 -4.94
C GLN A 202 29.13 -18.10 -5.66
N ILE A 203 28.07 -17.40 -6.06
CA ILE A 203 26.93 -17.98 -6.79
C ILE A 203 27.35 -18.41 -8.20
N LYS A 204 28.13 -17.57 -8.89
CA LYS A 204 28.71 -17.93 -10.19
C LYS A 204 29.55 -19.20 -10.10
N ASN A 205 30.38 -19.31 -9.07
CA ASN A 205 31.25 -20.46 -8.86
C ASN A 205 30.49 -21.75 -8.47
N SER A 206 29.28 -21.64 -7.93
CA SER A 206 28.40 -22.80 -7.71
C SER A 206 27.68 -23.26 -8.99
N ALA A 207 27.91 -22.58 -10.12
CA ALA A 207 27.30 -22.88 -11.42
C ALA A 207 25.76 -22.90 -11.40
N GLU A 208 25.15 -22.14 -10.49
CA GLU A 208 23.69 -21.98 -10.42
C GLU A 208 23.26 -20.89 -11.39
N SER A 209 22.31 -21.22 -12.28
CA SER A 209 21.80 -20.34 -13.33
C SER A 209 20.52 -19.61 -12.93
N HIS A 210 19.76 -20.15 -11.97
CA HIS A 210 18.47 -19.61 -11.55
C HIS A 210 18.60 -18.86 -10.23
N ILE A 211 18.18 -17.60 -10.23
CA ILE A 211 18.38 -16.70 -9.09
C ILE A 211 17.04 -16.06 -8.73
N VAL A 212 16.62 -16.23 -7.47
CA VAL A 212 15.50 -15.49 -6.89
C VAL A 212 16.07 -14.33 -6.11
N LEU A 213 15.78 -13.10 -6.51
CA LEU A 213 16.29 -11.87 -5.90
C LEU A 213 15.19 -11.15 -5.12
N ASP A 214 15.36 -11.10 -3.81
CA ASP A 214 14.50 -10.38 -2.87
C ASP A 214 15.28 -9.21 -2.23
N CYS A 215 15.13 -8.02 -2.79
CA CYS A 215 15.69 -6.80 -2.24
C CYS A 215 14.81 -5.59 -2.55
N SER A 216 15.12 -4.48 -1.88
CA SER A 216 14.50 -3.18 -2.08
C SER A 216 14.67 -2.72 -3.52
N THR A 217 13.62 -2.13 -4.09
CA THR A 217 13.57 -1.69 -5.49
C THR A 217 14.78 -0.82 -5.87
N ASP A 218 15.19 0.08 -4.98
CA ASP A 218 16.29 1.01 -5.22
C ASP A 218 17.67 0.31 -5.34
N LYS A 219 17.81 -0.93 -4.85
CA LYS A 219 19.06 -1.70 -4.90
C LYS A 219 19.16 -2.63 -6.11
N ILE A 220 18.03 -2.98 -6.74
CA ILE A 220 17.98 -3.97 -7.83
C ILE A 220 18.92 -3.56 -8.97
N TYR A 221 18.89 -2.30 -9.41
CA TYR A 221 19.77 -1.83 -10.49
C TYR A 221 21.26 -2.03 -10.15
N SER A 222 21.70 -1.67 -8.93
CA SER A 222 23.08 -1.84 -8.48
C SER A 222 23.48 -3.33 -8.44
N VAL A 223 22.58 -4.21 -7.99
CA VAL A 223 22.81 -5.67 -7.98
C VAL A 223 22.97 -6.22 -9.40
N LEU A 224 22.05 -5.88 -10.31
CA LEU A 224 22.09 -6.35 -11.70
C LEU A 224 23.31 -5.81 -12.45
N LYS A 225 23.70 -4.56 -12.21
CA LYS A 225 24.90 -3.96 -12.79
C LYS A 225 26.16 -4.72 -12.36
N GLN A 226 26.31 -5.00 -11.06
CA GLN A 226 27.44 -5.78 -10.57
C GLN A 226 27.42 -7.23 -11.07
N ALA A 227 26.23 -7.81 -11.28
CA ALA A 227 26.08 -9.13 -11.90
C ALA A 227 26.52 -9.12 -13.37
N GLN A 228 26.19 -8.08 -14.13
CA GLN A 228 26.60 -7.91 -15.52
C GLN A 228 28.12 -7.83 -15.65
N GLU A 229 28.78 -7.02 -14.82
CA GLU A 229 30.24 -6.84 -14.82
C GLU A 229 31.03 -8.13 -14.59
N ILE A 230 30.43 -9.10 -13.88
CA ILE A 230 31.06 -10.40 -13.63
C ILE A 230 30.53 -11.52 -14.54
N GLY A 231 29.71 -11.19 -15.54
CA GLY A 231 29.18 -12.14 -16.53
C GLY A 231 28.10 -13.07 -15.99
N MET A 232 27.26 -12.59 -15.06
CA MET A 232 26.04 -13.27 -14.61
C MET A 232 24.77 -12.75 -15.29
N MET A 233 24.90 -11.81 -16.23
CA MET A 233 23.80 -11.34 -17.08
C MET A 233 24.00 -11.84 -18.51
N THR A 234 23.83 -13.16 -18.70
CA THR A 234 23.86 -13.84 -20.00
C THR A 234 22.57 -14.61 -20.24
N ASP A 235 22.41 -15.19 -21.44
CA ASP A 235 21.33 -16.11 -21.83
C ASP A 235 21.26 -17.39 -20.99
N TYR A 236 22.36 -17.78 -20.34
CA TYR A 236 22.39 -18.88 -19.39
C TYR A 236 21.72 -18.57 -18.05
N HIS A 237 21.54 -17.29 -17.70
CA HIS A 237 21.03 -16.89 -16.38
C HIS A 237 19.56 -16.49 -16.46
N SER A 238 18.81 -16.86 -15.42
CA SER A 238 17.41 -16.43 -15.25
C SER A 238 17.21 -15.87 -13.85
N TYR A 239 16.68 -14.64 -13.80
CA TYR A 239 16.38 -13.93 -12.57
C TYR A 239 14.88 -13.86 -12.35
N PHE A 240 14.43 -14.23 -11.16
CA PHE A 240 13.11 -13.95 -10.66
C PHE A 240 13.21 -12.90 -9.55
N ILE A 241 12.73 -11.70 -9.83
CA ILE A 241 12.77 -10.56 -8.93
C ILE A 241 11.43 -10.45 -8.21
N THR A 242 11.46 -10.41 -6.87
CA THR A 242 10.25 -10.44 -6.05
C THR A 242 9.60 -9.06 -5.86
N SER A 243 10.32 -7.98 -6.17
CA SER A 243 9.75 -6.63 -6.08
C SER A 243 8.63 -6.43 -7.09
N LEU A 244 7.48 -5.95 -6.62
CA LEU A 244 6.32 -5.60 -7.45
C LEU A 244 6.52 -4.31 -8.26
N ASP A 245 7.63 -3.60 -7.99
CA ASP A 245 7.96 -2.30 -8.58
C ASP A 245 9.11 -2.38 -9.58
N LEU A 246 9.39 -3.56 -10.14
CA LEU A 246 10.44 -3.70 -11.16
C LEU A 246 10.18 -2.79 -12.38
N HIS A 247 8.92 -2.47 -12.70
CA HIS A 247 8.56 -1.55 -13.79
C HIS A 247 9.01 -0.11 -13.57
N ALA A 248 9.37 0.25 -12.34
CA ALA A 248 9.89 1.57 -11.98
C ALA A 248 11.41 1.70 -12.20
N ILE A 249 12.08 0.62 -12.61
CA ILE A 249 13.52 0.61 -12.81
C ILE A 249 13.80 0.62 -14.31
N ASP A 250 14.73 1.48 -14.72
CA ASP A 250 15.27 1.44 -16.06
C ASP A 250 16.22 0.24 -16.22
N LEU A 251 15.78 -0.76 -16.99
CA LEU A 251 16.53 -1.99 -17.28
C LEU A 251 17.20 -1.97 -18.65
N SER A 252 17.31 -0.80 -19.29
CA SER A 252 17.73 -0.70 -20.69
C SER A 252 19.16 -1.18 -20.94
N GLU A 253 20.05 -0.96 -19.97
CA GLU A 253 21.42 -1.48 -19.96
C GLU A 253 21.51 -3.02 -20.00
N PHE A 254 20.45 -3.71 -19.55
CA PHE A 254 20.41 -5.17 -19.44
C PHE A 254 19.69 -5.87 -20.61
N LYS A 255 19.01 -5.11 -21.50
CA LYS A 255 18.18 -5.66 -22.60
C LYS A 255 18.96 -6.53 -23.60
N HIS A 256 20.26 -6.30 -23.76
CA HIS A 256 21.09 -6.99 -24.76
C HIS A 256 21.83 -8.22 -24.22
N GLY A 257 21.73 -8.52 -22.93
CA GLY A 257 22.45 -9.65 -22.32
C GLY A 257 21.85 -11.03 -22.60
N GLY A 258 20.63 -11.10 -23.13
CA GLY A 258 19.91 -12.37 -23.33
C GLY A 258 19.35 -13.00 -22.06
N THR A 259 19.59 -12.38 -20.90
CA THR A 259 19.11 -12.84 -19.58
C THR A 259 17.60 -12.78 -19.47
N ASN A 260 17.00 -13.85 -18.95
CA ASN A 260 15.58 -13.86 -18.64
C ASN A 260 15.34 -13.19 -17.28
N ILE A 261 14.63 -12.07 -17.26
CA ILE A 261 14.22 -11.39 -16.03
C ILE A 261 12.69 -11.48 -15.92
N THR A 262 12.21 -12.10 -14.84
CA THR A 262 10.79 -12.26 -14.56
C THR A 262 10.45 -11.57 -13.24
N ALA A 263 9.29 -10.93 -13.17
CA ALA A 263 8.74 -10.36 -11.94
C ALA A 263 7.21 -10.30 -12.00
N PHE A 264 6.58 -10.11 -10.85
CA PHE A 264 5.15 -9.81 -10.78
C PHE A 264 4.93 -8.30 -10.83
N ARG A 265 3.83 -7.88 -11.46
CA ARG A 265 3.36 -6.49 -11.45
C ARG A 265 1.85 -6.50 -11.22
N ILE A 266 1.40 -5.79 -10.18
CA ILE A 266 -0.03 -5.64 -9.89
C ILE A 266 -0.62 -4.32 -10.43
N VAL A 267 0.25 -3.34 -10.69
CA VAL A 267 -0.14 -2.05 -11.27
C VAL A 267 -0.42 -2.22 -12.77
N ASN A 268 -1.56 -1.70 -13.24
CA ASN A 268 -1.89 -1.66 -14.66
C ASN A 268 -1.30 -0.37 -15.28
N PRO A 269 -0.27 -0.46 -16.15
CA PRO A 269 0.43 0.70 -16.68
C PRO A 269 -0.46 1.62 -17.52
N GLU A 270 -1.38 1.07 -18.31
CA GLU A 270 -2.23 1.85 -19.22
C GLU A 270 -3.18 2.75 -18.42
N LYS A 271 -3.83 2.19 -17.39
CA LYS A 271 -4.73 2.93 -16.52
C LYS A 271 -3.97 3.95 -15.66
N THR A 272 -2.82 3.54 -15.12
CA THR A 272 -1.98 4.39 -14.29
C THR A 272 -1.46 5.60 -15.05
N GLN A 273 -1.03 5.43 -16.30
CA GLN A 273 -0.52 6.54 -17.10
C GLN A 273 -1.56 7.65 -17.30
N ILE A 274 -2.82 7.28 -17.56
CA ILE A 274 -3.92 8.25 -17.69
C ILE A 274 -4.13 9.00 -16.36
N VAL A 275 -4.23 8.25 -15.27
CA VAL A 275 -4.48 8.80 -13.93
C VAL A 275 -3.35 9.73 -13.50
N VAL A 276 -2.10 9.29 -13.62
CA VAL A 276 -0.91 10.06 -13.24
C VAL A 276 -0.73 11.30 -14.12
N ARG A 277 -1.05 11.23 -15.41
CA ARG A 277 -1.04 12.41 -16.28
C ARG A 277 -2.03 13.47 -15.80
N ASP A 278 -3.22 13.06 -15.39
CA ASP A 278 -4.17 14.00 -14.82
C ASP A 278 -3.69 14.57 -13.47
N TRP A 279 -2.86 13.85 -12.69
CA TRP A 279 -2.24 14.36 -11.45
C TRP A 279 -1.26 15.50 -11.77
N ILE A 280 -0.38 15.28 -12.76
CA ILE A 280 0.61 16.27 -13.22
C ILE A 280 -0.10 17.55 -13.65
N ILE A 281 -1.11 17.43 -14.52
CA ILE A 281 -1.89 18.58 -15.00
C ILE A 281 -2.66 19.25 -13.85
N GLY A 282 -3.06 18.51 -12.82
CA GLY A 282 -3.73 19.04 -11.64
C GLY A 282 -2.80 19.90 -10.79
N GLU A 283 -1.62 19.39 -10.44
CA GLU A 283 -0.65 20.10 -9.59
C GLU A 283 -0.04 21.33 -10.30
N GLU A 284 0.11 21.29 -11.63
CA GLU A 284 0.54 22.46 -12.41
C GLU A 284 -0.41 23.66 -12.24
N ARG A 285 -1.73 23.43 -12.07
CA ARG A 285 -2.71 24.51 -11.81
C ARG A 285 -2.49 25.17 -10.46
N TYR A 286 -1.87 24.48 -9.53
CA TYR A 286 -1.52 24.99 -8.20
C TYR A 286 -0.06 25.46 -8.13
N SER A 287 0.61 25.60 -9.27
CA SER A 287 2.03 25.97 -9.38
C SER A 287 2.96 25.03 -8.60
N ARG A 288 2.59 23.76 -8.46
CA ARG A 288 3.44 22.70 -7.87
C ARG A 288 3.91 21.78 -8.97
N LYS A 289 5.21 21.49 -9.01
CA LYS A 289 5.80 20.58 -9.99
C LYS A 289 5.93 19.20 -9.36
N LEU A 290 5.27 18.21 -9.95
CA LEU A 290 5.45 16.81 -9.58
C LEU A 290 6.68 16.24 -10.30
N GLU A 291 7.69 15.88 -9.52
CA GLU A 291 8.80 15.07 -10.02
C GLU A 291 8.36 13.61 -10.08
N ILE A 292 7.76 13.24 -11.20
CA ILE A 292 7.45 11.84 -11.51
C ILE A 292 8.53 11.33 -12.43
N GLU A 293 9.17 10.24 -12.01
CA GLU A 293 10.18 9.54 -12.79
C GLU A 293 9.53 9.02 -14.09
N GLN A 294 10.22 9.28 -15.20
CA GLN A 294 9.82 8.87 -16.53
C GLN A 294 10.80 7.80 -17.01
N ASN A 295 10.28 6.71 -17.58
CA ASN A 295 11.11 5.73 -18.29
C ASN A 295 11.50 6.27 -19.67
N GLU A 296 12.44 5.59 -20.36
CA GLU A 296 12.90 5.94 -21.72
C GLU A 296 11.76 6.21 -22.72
N ASP A 297 10.62 5.53 -22.56
CA ASP A 297 9.42 5.69 -23.41
C ASP A 297 8.53 6.88 -22.99
N ASN A 298 9.02 7.82 -22.17
CA ASN A 298 8.26 8.90 -21.52
C ASN A 298 7.03 8.42 -20.72
N HIS A 299 7.02 7.15 -20.31
CA HIS A 299 5.97 6.60 -19.47
C HIS A 299 6.25 6.97 -18.02
N THR A 300 5.29 7.67 -17.41
CA THR A 300 5.28 7.97 -15.98
C THR A 300 4.90 6.73 -15.19
N PHE A 301 5.69 6.38 -14.19
CA PHE A 301 5.39 5.26 -13.31
C PHE A 301 5.24 5.71 -11.86
N ILE A 302 4.47 4.93 -11.10
CA ILE A 302 4.32 5.07 -9.65
C ILE A 302 4.62 3.73 -8.99
N LYS A 303 5.05 3.80 -7.73
CA LYS A 303 5.23 2.60 -6.90
C LYS A 303 3.86 1.98 -6.59
N THR A 304 3.88 0.68 -6.34
CA THR A 304 2.70 -0.12 -6.05
C THR A 304 1.96 0.42 -4.83
N GLU A 305 2.67 0.78 -3.75
CA GLU A 305 2.07 1.33 -2.53
C GLU A 305 1.34 2.66 -2.79
N THR A 306 1.86 3.50 -3.69
CA THR A 306 1.21 4.74 -4.14
C THR A 306 -0.07 4.47 -4.94
N ALA A 307 -0.04 3.49 -5.86
CA ALA A 307 -1.22 3.08 -6.61
C ALA A 307 -2.32 2.53 -5.69
N LEU A 308 -1.92 1.68 -4.72
CA LEU A 308 -2.82 1.13 -3.72
C LEU A 308 -3.42 2.22 -2.82
N MET A 309 -2.72 3.32 -2.56
CA MET A 309 -3.28 4.47 -1.80
C MET A 309 -4.44 5.12 -2.55
N TYR A 310 -4.31 5.30 -3.85
CA TYR A 310 -5.39 5.81 -4.69
C TYR A 310 -6.61 4.86 -4.66
N ASP A 311 -6.36 3.55 -4.78
CA ASP A 311 -7.42 2.53 -4.74
C ASP A 311 -8.04 2.38 -3.34
N ALA A 312 -7.29 2.59 -2.26
CA ALA A 312 -7.78 2.54 -0.88
C ALA A 312 -8.86 3.60 -0.63
N VAL A 313 -8.63 4.83 -1.11
CA VAL A 313 -9.64 5.91 -0.99
C VAL A 313 -10.89 5.57 -1.79
N HIS A 314 -10.74 4.94 -2.97
CA HIS A 314 -11.89 4.50 -3.77
C HIS A 314 -12.67 3.37 -3.10
N LEU A 315 -11.97 2.41 -2.48
CA LEU A 315 -12.58 1.33 -1.71
C LEU A 315 -13.39 1.90 -0.54
N PHE A 316 -12.78 2.78 0.25
CA PHE A 316 -13.43 3.46 1.37
C PHE A 316 -14.68 4.22 0.91
N ALA A 317 -14.55 5.06 -0.13
CA ALA A 317 -15.67 5.87 -0.62
C ALA A 317 -16.84 5.03 -1.13
N ARG A 318 -16.55 3.90 -1.81
CA ARG A 318 -17.57 2.95 -2.27
C ARG A 318 -18.25 2.23 -1.11
N ALA A 319 -17.47 1.72 -0.16
CA ALA A 319 -18.01 1.05 1.02
C ALA A 319 -18.90 2.00 1.84
N LEU A 320 -18.47 3.25 2.01
CA LEU A 320 -19.24 4.26 2.71
C LEU A 320 -20.54 4.62 1.97
N HIS A 321 -20.49 4.71 0.65
CA HIS A 321 -21.68 4.95 -0.18
C HIS A 321 -22.71 3.82 -0.05
N VAL A 322 -22.26 2.56 0.00
CA VAL A 322 -23.16 1.41 0.20
C VAL A 322 -23.70 1.39 1.64
N LEU A 323 -22.87 1.70 2.63
CA LEU A 323 -23.28 1.76 4.03
C LEU A 323 -24.37 2.82 4.27
N ASP A 324 -24.23 4.02 3.69
CA ASP A 324 -25.20 5.13 3.78
C ASP A 324 -26.58 4.75 3.21
N ALA A 325 -26.62 3.86 2.23
CA ALA A 325 -27.90 3.34 1.71
C ALA A 325 -28.60 2.38 2.69
N SER A 326 -27.87 1.82 3.66
CA SER A 326 -28.37 0.78 4.58
C SER A 326 -28.56 1.27 6.03
N GLN A 327 -27.76 2.24 6.48
CA GLN A 327 -27.72 2.73 7.85
C GLN A 327 -27.51 4.24 7.85
N GLN A 328 -28.12 4.92 8.82
CA GLN A 328 -27.80 6.31 9.11
C GLN A 328 -26.44 6.35 9.80
N ILE A 329 -25.53 7.19 9.30
CA ILE A 329 -24.14 7.26 9.76
C ILE A 329 -23.91 8.64 10.37
N GLU A 330 -23.60 8.68 11.65
CA GLU A 330 -23.15 9.89 12.33
C GLU A 330 -21.64 9.79 12.60
N ILE A 331 -20.86 10.78 12.16
CA ILE A 331 -19.42 10.85 12.44
C ILE A 331 -19.20 11.84 13.58
N LYS A 332 -18.66 11.36 14.70
CA LYS A 332 -18.44 12.15 15.91
C LYS A 332 -16.95 12.42 16.15
N PRO A 333 -16.59 13.60 16.66
CA PRO A 333 -15.27 13.83 17.23
C PRO A 333 -15.00 12.89 18.39
N LEU A 334 -13.83 12.26 18.40
CA LEU A 334 -13.39 11.36 19.47
C LEU A 334 -12.17 11.93 20.19
N SER A 335 -11.99 11.55 21.46
CA SER A 335 -10.80 11.89 22.24
C SER A 335 -10.09 10.63 22.67
N CYS A 336 -8.77 10.56 22.47
CA CYS A 336 -7.94 9.46 22.98
C CYS A 336 -7.90 9.37 24.51
N ASP A 337 -8.34 10.42 25.21
CA ASP A 337 -8.39 10.45 26.69
C ASP A 337 -9.68 9.80 27.24
N LEU A 338 -10.66 9.52 26.36
CA LEU A 338 -11.96 8.95 26.68
C LEU A 338 -12.07 7.53 26.10
N THR A 339 -13.09 6.80 26.55
CA THR A 339 -13.37 5.43 26.08
C THR A 339 -14.46 5.37 25.01
N ASP A 340 -14.95 6.51 24.54
CA ASP A 340 -15.99 6.57 23.52
C ASP A 340 -15.43 6.12 22.17
N THR A 341 -16.14 5.22 21.49
CA THR A 341 -15.76 4.68 20.18
C THR A 341 -16.72 5.16 19.10
N TRP A 342 -16.40 4.86 17.83
CA TRP A 342 -17.33 5.13 16.73
C TRP A 342 -18.23 3.92 16.42
N ASP A 343 -19.53 4.09 16.66
CA ASP A 343 -20.56 3.04 16.50
C ASP A 343 -20.57 2.33 15.13
N HIS A 344 -20.12 3.02 14.07
CA HIS A 344 -20.20 2.51 12.69
C HIS A 344 -18.88 1.99 12.13
N GLY A 345 -17.79 2.04 12.90
CA GLY A 345 -16.46 1.65 12.43
C GLY A 345 -16.42 0.24 11.86
N TYR A 346 -16.78 -0.75 12.69
CA TYR A 346 -16.79 -2.16 12.29
C TYR A 346 -17.72 -2.45 11.12
N SER A 347 -18.89 -1.79 11.07
CA SER A 347 -19.82 -1.92 9.95
C SER A 347 -19.14 -1.49 8.64
N LEU A 348 -18.50 -0.32 8.64
CA LEU A 348 -17.79 0.19 7.47
C LEU A 348 -16.63 -0.73 7.05
N ILE A 349 -15.89 -1.28 8.01
CA ILE A 349 -14.82 -2.26 7.74
C ILE A 349 -15.38 -3.53 7.08
N ASN A 350 -16.53 -4.02 7.53
CA ASN A 350 -17.17 -5.19 6.93
C ASN A 350 -17.65 -4.92 5.49
N TYR A 351 -18.12 -3.71 5.19
CA TYR A 351 -18.45 -3.30 3.82
C TYR A 351 -17.22 -3.10 2.92
N MET A 352 -16.03 -2.85 3.49
CA MET A 352 -14.79 -2.83 2.72
C MET A 352 -14.24 -4.23 2.45
N LYS A 353 -14.54 -5.21 3.32
CA LYS A 353 -14.04 -6.59 3.22
C LYS A 353 -14.89 -7.50 2.32
N ASN A 354 -16.12 -7.11 2.00
CA ASN A 354 -17.06 -7.85 1.15
C ASN A 354 -17.41 -7.02 -0.09
#